data_AF-A0A243RJQ2-F1
#
_entry.id   AF-A0A243RJQ2-F1
#
_cell.length_a   1.000
_cell.length_b   1.000
_cell.length_c   1.000
_cell.angle_alpha   90.00
_cell.angle_beta   90.00
_cell.angle_gamma   90.00
#
_symmetry.space_group_name_H-M   'P 1'
#
loop_
_entity.id
_entity.type
_entity.pdbx_description
1 polymer ?
#
loop_
_entity_poly.entity_id
_entity_poly.type
_entity_poly.pdbx_seq_one_letter_code
_entity_poly.pdbx_strand_id
1 'polypeptide(L)'
;MAIYDGYEVDPQALRQRATAFTAAGTTLEGAKGRLRAALAAGSSPWGHDQYGKQFEEGYVPLMTAILQKLDESVEALHDIKRGLDVMAARYEEVERQSTIRP
;
A
#
# COMPACT_ATOMS: atom_id res chain seq x y z
N MET A 1 -13.79 -38.17 -22.09
CA MET A 1 -14.46 -36.92 -21.65
C MET A 1 -13.46 -36.20 -20.76
N ALA A 2 -12.80 -35.18 -21.29
CA ALA A 2 -11.78 -34.43 -20.55
C ALA A 2 -12.50 -33.53 -19.54
N ILE A 3 -12.39 -33.86 -18.27
CA ILE A 3 -12.83 -32.99 -17.18
C ILE A 3 -11.79 -31.88 -17.12
N TYR A 4 -12.21 -30.65 -17.40
CA TYR A 4 -11.38 -29.48 -17.16
C TYR A 4 -11.10 -29.44 -15.66
N ASP A 5 -9.83 -29.62 -15.30
CA ASP A 5 -9.30 -29.40 -13.95
C ASP A 5 -9.40 -27.88 -13.71
N GLY A 6 -10.58 -27.43 -13.30
CA GLY A 6 -10.86 -26.04 -13.04
C GLY A 6 -9.95 -25.59 -11.90
N TYR A 7 -9.21 -24.51 -12.11
CA TYR A 7 -8.45 -23.86 -11.05
C TYR A 7 -9.40 -23.55 -9.87
N GLU A 8 -9.36 -24.39 -8.84
CA GLU A 8 -10.11 -24.20 -7.61
C GLU A 8 -9.39 -23.10 -6.84
N VAL A 9 -9.98 -21.90 -6.85
CA VAL A 9 -9.42 -20.75 -6.14
C VAL A 9 -9.92 -20.80 -4.71
N ASP A 10 -9.01 -21.02 -3.77
CA ASP A 10 -9.29 -20.94 -2.32
C ASP A 10 -9.43 -19.45 -1.90
N PRO A 11 -10.65 -18.98 -1.60
CA PRO A 11 -10.90 -17.59 -1.20
C PRO A 11 -10.28 -17.26 0.16
N GLN A 12 -10.16 -18.25 1.04
CA GLN A 12 -9.53 -18.08 2.35
C GLN A 12 -8.02 -17.90 2.20
N ALA A 13 -7.36 -18.69 1.35
CA ALA A 13 -5.94 -18.52 1.03
C ALA A 13 -5.68 -17.15 0.36
N LEU A 14 -6.57 -16.67 -0.50
CA LEU A 14 -6.48 -15.32 -1.08
C LEU A 14 -6.51 -14.24 0.01
N ARG A 15 -7.47 -14.29 0.93
CA ARG A 15 -7.57 -13.33 2.04
C ARG A 15 -6.34 -13.38 2.95
N GLN A 16 -5.86 -14.59 3.26
CA GLN A 16 -4.67 -14.76 4.09
C GLN A 16 -3.43 -14.17 3.41
N ARG A 17 -3.28 -14.30 2.09
CA ARG A 17 -2.18 -13.65 1.36
C ARG A 17 -2.36 -12.14 1.30
N ALA A 18 -3.61 -11.66 1.19
CA ALA A 18 -3.92 -10.24 1.19
C ALA A 18 -3.46 -9.51 2.47
N THR A 19 -3.42 -10.19 3.63
CA THR A 19 -2.93 -9.57 4.88
C THR A 19 -1.47 -9.17 4.83
N ALA A 20 -0.64 -9.83 4.00
CA ALA A 20 0.76 -9.44 3.82
C ALA A 20 0.91 -8.03 3.23
N PHE A 21 0.00 -7.62 2.33
CA PHE A 21 -0.03 -6.26 1.78
C PHE A 21 -0.44 -5.21 2.82
N THR A 22 -1.35 -5.57 3.73
CA THR A 22 -1.67 -4.71 4.90
C THR A 22 -0.45 -4.54 5.80
N ALA A 23 0.25 -5.63 6.14
CA ALA A 23 1.45 -5.56 6.97
C ALA A 23 2.57 -4.73 6.31
N ALA A 24 2.75 -4.87 4.99
CA ALA A 24 3.69 -4.05 4.22
C ALA A 24 3.30 -2.56 4.24
N GLY A 25 2.02 -2.24 4.02
CA GLY A 25 1.48 -0.88 4.08
C GLY A 25 1.71 -0.23 5.45
N THR A 26 1.38 -0.92 6.53
CA THR A 26 1.62 -0.46 7.91
C THR A 26 3.11 -0.25 8.20
N THR A 27 3.97 -1.14 7.72
CA THR A 27 5.43 -1.02 7.90
C THR A 27 5.97 0.23 7.19
N LEU A 28 5.51 0.47 5.95
CA LEU A 28 5.90 1.63 5.16
C LEU A 28 5.39 2.93 5.79
N GLU A 29 4.14 2.94 6.26
CA GLU A 29 3.56 4.08 6.97
C GLU A 29 4.35 4.42 8.24
N GLY A 30 4.72 3.41 9.03
CA GLY A 30 5.58 3.58 10.21
C GLY A 30 6.96 4.14 9.87
N ALA A 31 7.59 3.65 8.79
CA ALA A 31 8.88 4.16 8.32
C ALA A 31 8.79 5.63 7.87
N LYS A 32 7.76 5.98 7.09
CA LYS A 32 7.43 7.35 6.69
C LYS A 32 7.21 8.26 7.91
N GLY A 33 6.48 7.79 8.91
CA GLY A 33 6.25 8.51 10.17
C GLY A 33 7.55 8.85 10.89
N ARG A 34 8.47 7.88 11.00
CA ARG A 34 9.81 8.10 11.57
C ARG A 34 10.63 9.11 10.76
N LEU A 35 10.61 9.00 9.43
CA LEU A 35 11.28 9.96 8.55
C LEU A 35 10.74 11.38 8.77
N ARG A 36 9.41 11.56 8.74
CA ARG A 36 8.77 12.85 8.98
C ARG A 36 9.11 13.44 10.35
N ALA A 37 9.12 12.60 11.40
CA ALA A 37 9.48 13.03 12.74
C ALA A 37 10.95 13.49 12.83
N ALA A 38 11.88 12.73 12.23
CA ALA A 38 13.29 13.10 12.19
C ALA A 38 13.52 14.42 11.45
N LEU A 39 12.77 14.65 10.36
CA LEU A 39 12.81 15.89 9.59
C LEU A 39 12.23 17.08 10.36
N ALA A 40 11.11 16.90 11.07
CA ALA A 40 10.49 17.97 11.85
C ALA A 40 11.30 18.35 13.10
N ALA A 41 12.03 17.39 13.68
CA ALA A 41 12.90 17.63 14.85
C ALA A 41 14.10 18.53 14.52
N GLY A 42 14.54 18.56 13.26
CA GLY A 42 15.50 19.54 12.77
C GLY A 42 14.76 20.78 12.25
N SER A 43 14.54 21.78 13.10
CA SER A 43 14.20 23.14 12.63
C SER A 43 15.18 23.56 11.53
N SER A 44 14.72 24.18 10.43
CA SER A 44 15.51 24.52 9.22
C SER A 44 16.97 24.87 9.56
N PRO A 45 17.89 23.87 9.57
CA PRO A 45 19.17 24.01 10.25
C PRO A 45 20.23 24.67 9.35
N TRP A 46 19.80 25.11 8.17
CA TRP A 46 20.68 25.52 7.08
C TRP A 46 21.05 27.01 7.14
N GLY A 47 20.53 27.74 8.14
CA GLY A 47 20.81 29.16 8.35
C GLY A 47 20.00 30.08 7.42
N HIS A 48 19.96 31.37 7.76
CA HIS A 48 19.22 32.38 6.99
C HIS A 48 20.06 33.07 5.91
N ASP A 49 21.29 32.60 5.67
CA ASP A 49 22.17 33.13 4.64
C ASP A 49 21.72 32.68 3.23
N GLN A 50 22.39 33.19 2.20
CA GLN A 50 22.04 32.89 0.81
C GLN A 50 22.18 31.40 0.46
N TYR A 51 23.08 30.68 1.13
CA TYR A 51 23.34 29.26 0.88
C TYR A 51 22.28 28.39 1.56
N GLY A 52 21.88 28.75 2.78
CA GLY A 52 20.76 28.12 3.50
C GLY A 52 19.44 28.24 2.74
N LYS A 53 19.17 29.44 2.19
CA LYS A 53 17.98 29.67 1.35
C LYS A 53 18.01 28.88 0.04
N GLN A 54 19.13 28.85 -0.67
CA GLN A 54 19.26 28.04 -1.89
C GLN A 54 19.08 26.55 -1.62
N PHE A 55 19.61 26.06 -0.49
CA PHE A 55 19.39 24.68 -0.10
C PHE A 55 17.91 24.42 0.21
N GLU A 56 17.25 25.33 0.93
CA GLU A 56 15.83 25.23 1.26
C GLU A 56 14.94 25.15 0.02
N GLU A 57 15.20 25.99 -0.97
CA GLU A 57 14.46 26.05 -2.24
C GLU A 57 14.46 24.70 -3.00
N GLY A 58 15.56 23.93 -2.92
CA GLY A 58 15.65 22.61 -3.54
C GLY A 58 15.17 21.47 -2.62
N TYR A 59 15.56 21.52 -1.35
CA TYR A 59 15.34 20.43 -0.41
C TYR A 59 13.87 20.27 -0.03
N VAL A 60 13.19 21.37 0.31
CA VAL A 60 11.81 21.30 0.85
C VAL A 60 10.83 20.72 -0.18
N PRO A 61 10.83 21.15 -1.46
CA PRO A 61 9.95 20.56 -2.46
C PRO A 61 10.28 19.10 -2.74
N LEU A 62 11.58 18.75 -2.84
CA LEU A 62 12.01 17.38 -3.07
C LEU A 62 11.54 16.46 -1.95
N MET A 63 11.75 16.87 -0.70
CA MET A 63 11.34 16.07 0.45
C MET A 63 9.82 15.94 0.56
N THR A 64 9.08 17.01 0.25
CA THR A 64 7.62 16.98 0.18
C THR A 64 7.14 15.97 -0.87
N ALA A 65 7.75 15.97 -2.06
CA ALA A 65 7.43 15.02 -3.13
C ALA A 65 7.74 13.57 -2.71
N ILE A 66 8.87 13.32 -2.03
CA ILE A 66 9.22 11.99 -1.52
C ILE A 66 8.16 11.50 -0.52
N LEU A 67 7.77 12.34 0.45
CA LEU A 67 6.76 11.97 1.44
C LEU A 67 5.40 11.66 0.77
N GLN A 68 5.00 12.46 -0.22
CA GLN A 68 3.79 12.20 -1.00
C GLN A 68 3.86 10.87 -1.77
N LYS A 69 5.01 10.53 -2.38
CA LYS A 69 5.18 9.23 -3.06
C LYS A 69 5.13 8.04 -2.10
N LEU A 70 5.57 8.22 -0.86
CA LEU A 70 5.40 7.20 0.17
C LEU A 70 3.92 7.03 0.55
N ASP A 71 3.13 8.11 0.59
CA ASP A 71 1.67 8.03 0.80
C ASP A 71 0.98 7.26 -0.33
N GLU A 72 1.26 7.60 -1.58
CA GLU A 72 0.72 6.91 -2.76
C GLU A 72 1.08 5.41 -2.75
N SER A 73 2.29 5.07 -2.28
CA SER A 73 2.75 3.67 -2.18
C SER A 73 2.00 2.89 -1.09
N VAL A 74 1.70 3.52 0.04
CA VAL A 74 0.88 2.89 1.11
C VAL A 74 -0.54 2.65 0.59
N GLU A 75 -1.12 3.62 -0.12
CA GLU A 75 -2.45 3.49 -0.71
C GLU A 75 -2.50 2.35 -1.73
N ALA A 76 -1.50 2.25 -2.62
CA ALA A 76 -1.42 1.16 -3.60
C ALA A 76 -1.37 -0.22 -2.93
N LEU A 77 -0.66 -0.38 -1.80
CA LEU A 77 -0.63 -1.63 -1.04
C LEU A 77 -2.00 -1.98 -0.45
N HIS A 78 -2.75 -0.98 0.05
CA HIS A 78 -4.12 -1.18 0.52
C HIS A 78 -5.09 -1.51 -0.60
N ASP A 79 -4.91 -0.92 -1.79
CA ASP A 79 -5.73 -1.21 -2.96
C ASP A 79 -5.53 -2.65 -3.48
N ILE A 80 -4.29 -3.15 -3.47
CA ILE A 80 -4.01 -4.55 -3.80
C ILE A 80 -4.77 -5.48 -2.85
N LYS A 81 -4.72 -5.22 -1.53
CA LYS A 81 -5.46 -6.00 -0.54
C LYS A 81 -6.97 -5.96 -0.83
N ARG A 82 -7.53 -4.78 -1.09
CA ARG A 82 -8.95 -4.61 -1.43
C ARG A 82 -9.33 -5.40 -2.68
N GLY A 83 -8.48 -5.37 -3.71
CA GLY A 83 -8.68 -6.15 -4.93
C GLY A 83 -8.73 -7.66 -4.66
N LEU A 84 -7.81 -8.18 -3.84
CA LEU A 84 -7.80 -9.59 -3.45
C LEU A 84 -9.04 -9.98 -2.63
N ASP A 85 -9.48 -9.12 -1.71
CA ASP A 85 -10.70 -9.34 -0.92
C ASP A 85 -11.95 -9.37 -1.81
N VAL A 86 -12.05 -8.47 -2.81
CA VAL A 86 -13.13 -8.46 -3.80
C VAL A 86 -13.11 -9.72 -4.65
N MET A 87 -11.93 -10.19 -5.08
CA MET A 87 -11.80 -11.43 -5.84
C MET A 87 -12.26 -12.63 -5.01
N ALA A 88 -11.81 -12.75 -3.76
CA ALA A 88 -12.25 -13.81 -2.86
C ALA A 88 -13.78 -13.83 -2.67
N ALA A 89 -14.39 -12.65 -2.45
CA ALA A 89 -15.85 -12.54 -2.32
C ALA A 89 -16.60 -12.96 -3.60
N ARG A 90 -16.04 -12.65 -4.79
CA ARG A 90 -16.61 -13.09 -6.07
C ARG A 90 -16.54 -14.60 -6.26
N TYR A 91 -15.43 -15.23 -5.91
CA TYR A 91 -15.31 -16.69 -5.99
C TYR A 91 -16.32 -17.40 -5.09
N GLU A 92 -16.50 -16.93 -3.85
CA GLU A 92 -17.50 -17.49 -2.94
C GLU A 92 -18.93 -17.31 -3.44
N GLU A 93 -19.23 -16.18 -4.09
CA GLU A 93 -20.55 -15.95 -4.67
C GLU A 93 -20.82 -16.89 -5.85
N VAL A 94 -19.85 -17.06 -6.74
CA VAL A 94 -19.96 -18.01 -7.86
C VAL A 94 -20.16 -19.44 -7.35
N GLU A 95 -19.43 -19.85 -6.32
CA GLU A 95 -19.55 -21.19 -5.71
C GLU A 95 -20.93 -21.40 -5.05
N ARG A 96 -21.46 -20.39 -4.36
CA ARG A 96 -22.83 -20.44 -3.84
C ARG A 96 -23.85 -20.58 -4.96
N GLN A 97 -23.71 -19.82 -6.04
CA GLN A 97 -24.65 -19.87 -7.17
C GLN A 97 -24.57 -21.18 -7.98
N SER A 98 -23.38 -21.77 -8.12
CA SER A 98 -23.19 -23.06 -8.79
C SER A 98 -23.79 -24.22 -7.99
N THR A 99 -23.71 -24.16 -6.66
CA THR A 99 -24.25 -25.17 -5.74
C THR A 99 -25.79 -25.16 -5.67
N ILE A 100 -26.45 -24.06 -6.04
CA ILE A 100 -27.92 -23.92 -6.00
C ILE A 100 -28.62 -24.54 -7.25
N ARG A 101 -27.90 -25.21 -8.16
CA ARG A 101 -28.52 -25.82 -9.36
C ARG A 101 -29.15 -27.20 -9.04
N PRO A 102 -30.50 -27.36 -9.09
CA PRO A 102 -31.17 -28.67 -8.97
C PRO A 102 -31.01 -29.53 -10.22
#